data_AF-A0A2G4YRZ6-F1
#
_entry.id   AF-A0A2G4YRZ6-F1
#
_cell.length_a   1.000
_cell.length_b   1.000
_cell.length_c   1.000
_cell.angle_alpha   90.00
_cell.angle_beta   90.00
_cell.angle_gamma   90.00
#
_symmetry.space_group_name_H-M   'P 1'
#
loop_
_entity.id
_entity.type
_entity.pdbx_description
1 polymer ?
#
loop_
_entity_poly.entity_id
_entity_poly.type
_entity_poly.pdbx_seq_one_letter_code
_entity_poly.pdbx_strand_id
1 'polypeptide(L)'
;MIIGQLRDLKTRIDRLEKEIITCHRKNPESKRLSTITDASLFRSGRQLAAWLGLVPRQNSSGGKDRLGRITKQGDRYLRQRLVIGATSMLGVVNKRKTPDDDWVITLLQKKPPRLVTVALANKMARIAWAIMTRKESYTPREIRA
;
A
#
# COMPACT_ATOMS: atom_id res chain seq x y z
N MET A 1 10.06 43.51 9.69
CA MET A 1 10.97 42.35 9.75
C MET A 1 10.23 41.01 9.58
N ILE A 2 9.20 40.71 10.37
CA ILE A 2 8.42 39.44 10.28
C ILE A 2 7.64 39.29 8.95
N ILE A 3 7.00 40.35 8.45
CA ILE A 3 6.23 40.32 7.19
C ILE A 3 7.13 40.01 5.98
N GLY A 4 8.38 40.49 5.99
CA GLY A 4 9.36 40.20 4.94
C GLY A 4 9.79 38.73 4.96
N GLN A 5 10.01 38.17 6.15
CA GLN A 5 10.33 36.75 6.33
C GLN A 5 9.18 35.84 5.89
N LEU A 6 7.93 36.19 6.23
CA LEU A 6 6.75 35.44 5.77
C LEU A 6 6.59 35.46 4.26
N ARG A 7 6.88 36.61 3.61
CA ARG A 7 6.83 36.75 2.15
C ARG A 7 7.93 35.94 1.45
N ASP A 8 9.12 35.89 2.02
CA ASP A 8 10.22 35.04 1.55
C ASP A 8 9.87 33.55 1.67
N LEU A 9 9.34 33.13 2.81
CA LEU A 9 8.90 31.76 3.06
C LEU A 9 7.81 31.32 2.07
N LYS A 10 6.82 32.19 1.81
CA LYS A 10 5.78 31.98 0.80
C LYS A 10 6.40 31.74 -0.58
N THR A 11 7.35 32.59 -0.98
CA THR A 11 8.04 32.49 -2.28
C THR A 11 8.83 31.18 -2.40
N ARG A 12 9.48 30.74 -1.31
CA ARG A 12 10.20 29.46 -1.26
C ARG A 12 9.26 28.25 -1.33
N ILE A 13 8.11 28.30 -0.68
CA ILE A 13 7.07 27.25 -0.78
C ILE A 13 6.59 27.14 -2.23
N ASP A 14 6.20 28.26 -2.85
CA ASP A 14 5.69 28.27 -4.23
C ASP A 14 6.74 27.75 -5.23
N ARG A 15 8.03 28.03 -4.98
CA ARG A 15 9.13 27.47 -5.77
C ARG A 15 9.24 25.95 -5.59
N LEU A 16 9.26 25.47 -4.35
CA LEU A 16 9.34 24.04 -4.04
C LEU A 16 8.14 23.28 -4.63
N GLU A 17 6.94 23.84 -4.57
CA GLU A 17 5.75 23.24 -5.20
C GLU A 17 5.94 23.07 -6.72
N LYS A 18 6.47 24.09 -7.41
CA LYS A 18 6.78 24.01 -8.86
C LYS A 18 7.85 22.96 -9.16
N GLU A 19 8.89 22.87 -8.34
CA GLU A 19 9.95 21.87 -8.48
C GLU A 19 9.41 20.45 -8.27
N ILE A 20 8.57 20.25 -7.25
CA ILE A 20 7.89 18.98 -6.97
C ILE A 20 7.02 18.56 -8.16
N ILE A 21 6.19 19.46 -8.70
CA ILE A 21 5.33 19.17 -9.86
C ILE A 21 6.17 18.82 -11.10
N THR A 22 7.27 19.53 -11.32
CA THR A 22 8.15 19.28 -12.48
C THR A 22 8.84 17.92 -12.36
N CYS A 23 9.35 17.61 -11.16
CA CYS A 23 9.94 16.31 -10.86
C CYS A 23 8.91 15.18 -11.01
N HIS A 24 7.70 15.37 -10.50
CA HIS A 24 6.58 14.45 -10.64
C HIS A 24 6.24 14.18 -12.12
N ARG A 25 6.16 15.23 -12.95
CA ARG A 25 5.85 15.11 -14.39
C ARG A 25 6.93 14.37 -15.18
N LYS A 26 8.19 14.43 -14.76
CA LYS A 26 9.31 13.74 -15.41
C LYS A 26 9.52 12.32 -14.90
N ASN A 27 9.03 12.00 -13.70
CA ASN A 27 9.20 10.69 -13.09
C ASN A 27 7.97 9.79 -13.39
N PRO A 28 8.10 8.78 -14.27
CA PRO A 28 6.99 7.89 -14.62
C PRO A 28 6.47 7.09 -13.43
N GLU A 29 7.32 6.81 -12.43
CA GLU A 29 6.93 6.10 -11.20
C GLU A 29 6.10 7.00 -10.28
N SER A 30 6.49 8.27 -10.19
CA SER A 30 5.74 9.28 -9.43
C SER A 30 4.35 9.48 -10.03
N LYS A 31 4.22 9.61 -11.35
CA LYS A 31 2.92 9.69 -12.04
C LYS A 31 2.01 8.50 -11.74
N ARG A 32 2.54 7.28 -11.78
CA ARG A 32 1.76 6.06 -11.53
C ARG A 32 1.29 5.97 -10.08
N LEU A 33 2.12 6.41 -9.13
CA LEU A 33 1.74 6.56 -7.72
C LEU A 33 0.64 7.62 -7.51
N SER A 34 0.57 8.68 -8.34
CA SER A 34 -0.53 9.65 -8.30
C SER A 34 -1.89 9.04 -8.59
N THR A 35 -1.96 7.97 -9.36
CA THR A 35 -3.24 7.32 -9.68
C THR A 35 -3.92 6.72 -8.44
N ILE A 36 -3.17 6.50 -7.35
CA ILE A 36 -3.71 6.08 -6.03
C ILE A 36 -4.02 7.28 -5.14
N THR A 37 -3.54 8.50 -5.44
CA THR A 37 -3.51 9.60 -4.44
C THR A 37 -4.88 9.99 -3.92
N ASP A 38 -5.96 9.59 -4.60
CA ASP A 38 -7.28 9.66 -4.04
C ASP A 38 -7.77 8.31 -3.49
N ALA A 39 -7.33 7.97 -2.27
CA ALA A 39 -7.82 6.80 -1.55
C ALA A 39 -9.33 6.88 -1.22
N SER A 40 -9.94 8.07 -1.30
CA SER A 40 -11.37 8.28 -1.06
C SER A 40 -12.26 7.65 -2.15
N LEU A 41 -11.69 7.33 -3.32
CA LEU A 41 -12.37 6.57 -4.38
C LEU A 41 -12.79 5.16 -3.94
N PHE A 42 -12.21 4.65 -2.85
CA PHE A 42 -12.51 3.33 -2.32
C PHE A 42 -13.21 3.43 -0.96
N ARG A 43 -14.36 2.76 -0.82
CA ARG A 43 -15.14 2.69 0.42
C ARG A 43 -14.41 1.95 1.54
N SER A 44 -13.45 1.08 1.19
CA SER A 44 -12.64 0.34 2.15
C SER A 44 -11.30 -0.11 1.56
N GLY A 45 -10.33 -0.38 2.42
CA GLY A 45 -9.05 -0.98 2.01
C GLY A 45 -9.22 -2.36 1.35
N ARG A 46 -10.32 -3.09 1.61
CA ARG A 46 -10.64 -4.34 0.89
C ARG A 46 -10.97 -4.07 -0.57
N GLN A 47 -11.68 -2.97 -0.85
CA GLN A 47 -12.00 -2.56 -2.21
C GLN A 47 -10.74 -2.12 -2.96
N LEU A 48 -9.83 -1.38 -2.31
CA LEU A 48 -8.52 -1.07 -2.90
C LEU A 48 -7.72 -2.34 -3.20
N ALA A 49 -7.63 -3.27 -2.26
CA ALA A 49 -6.90 -4.53 -2.46
C ALA A 49 -7.50 -5.39 -3.59
N ALA A 50 -8.84 -5.42 -3.71
CA ALA A 50 -9.52 -6.09 -4.81
C ALA A 50 -9.25 -5.41 -6.16
N TRP A 51 -9.30 -4.08 -6.20
CA TRP A 51 -8.97 -3.28 -7.39
C TRP A 51 -7.54 -3.50 -7.84
N LEU A 52 -6.57 -3.59 -6.91
CA LEU A 52 -5.18 -3.93 -7.20
C LEU A 52 -4.95 -5.39 -7.62
N GLY A 53 -6.00 -6.23 -7.63
CA GLY A 53 -5.88 -7.64 -7.98
C GLY A 53 -5.10 -8.46 -6.94
N LEU A 54 -5.22 -8.11 -5.65
CA LEU A 54 -4.62 -8.85 -4.52
C LEU A 54 -5.62 -9.79 -3.82
N VAL A 55 -6.80 -9.97 -4.40
CA VAL A 55 -7.88 -10.83 -3.90
C VAL A 55 -8.25 -11.84 -5.00
N PRO A 56 -8.55 -13.11 -4.66
CA PRO A 56 -9.09 -14.07 -5.62
C PRO A 56 -10.43 -13.60 -6.20
N ARG A 57 -10.72 -13.95 -7.45
CA ARG A 57 -12.03 -13.71 -8.05
C ARG A 57 -13.11 -14.44 -7.24
N GLN A 58 -14.18 -13.76 -6.88
CA GLN A 58 -15.34 -14.39 -6.24
C GLN A 58 -16.43 -14.60 -7.29
N ASN A 59 -16.87 -15.85 -7.47
CA ASN A 59 -18.05 -16.20 -8.25
C ASN A 59 -19.02 -16.91 -7.29
N SER A 60 -20.12 -16.25 -6.95
CA SER A 60 -21.13 -16.79 -6.04
C SER A 60 -22.48 -16.84 -6.75
N SER A 61 -23.10 -18.02 -6.80
CA SER A 61 -24.46 -18.21 -7.34
C SER A 61 -25.22 -19.24 -6.50
N GLY A 62 -26.52 -19.03 -6.31
CA GLY A 62 -27.40 -19.97 -5.60
C GLY A 62 -26.92 -20.36 -4.20
N GLY A 63 -26.34 -19.42 -3.43
CA GLY A 63 -25.85 -19.67 -2.07
C GLY A 63 -24.51 -20.41 -1.97
N LYS A 64 -23.83 -20.71 -3.08
CA LYS A 64 -22.50 -21.35 -3.08
C LYS A 64 -21.42 -20.33 -3.45
N ASP A 65 -20.51 -20.06 -2.52
CA ASP A 65 -19.34 -19.23 -2.77
C ASP A 65 -18.21 -20.04 -3.41
N ARG A 66 -17.72 -19.60 -4.57
CA ARG A 66 -16.54 -20.17 -5.22
C ARG A 66 -15.47 -19.10 -5.40
N LEU A 67 -14.30 -19.34 -4.80
CA LEU A 67 -13.10 -18.54 -5.03
C LEU A 67 -12.33 -19.08 -6.24
N GLY A 68 -12.07 -18.21 -7.21
CA GLY A 68 -11.30 -18.48 -8.42
C GLY A 68 -9.88 -17.93 -8.35
N ARG A 69 -9.23 -17.87 -9.51
CA ARG A 69 -7.87 -17.31 -9.65
C ARG A 69 -7.84 -15.82 -9.31
N ILE A 70 -6.65 -15.32 -8.98
CA ILE A 70 -6.40 -13.87 -8.89
C ILE A 70 -6.73 -13.25 -10.24
N THR A 71 -7.59 -12.23 -10.22
CA THR A 71 -8.10 -11.57 -11.44
C THR A 71 -6.98 -10.91 -12.26
N LYS A 72 -5.90 -10.48 -11.59
CA LYS A 72 -4.81 -9.65 -12.13
C LYS A 72 -5.29 -8.31 -12.71
N GLN A 73 -6.55 -7.94 -12.42
CA GLN A 73 -7.17 -6.68 -12.84
C GLN A 73 -6.63 -5.50 -12.02
N GLY A 74 -6.81 -4.29 -12.55
CA GLY A 74 -6.29 -3.04 -12.02
C GLY A 74 -4.81 -2.79 -12.28
N ASP A 75 -4.17 -1.99 -11.42
CA ASP A 75 -2.81 -1.53 -11.66
C ASP A 75 -1.76 -2.64 -11.43
N ARG A 76 -1.18 -3.12 -12.54
CA ARG A 76 -0.12 -4.14 -12.55
C ARG A 76 1.15 -3.67 -11.85
N TYR A 77 1.50 -2.40 -11.99
CA TYR A 77 2.73 -1.84 -11.45
C TYR A 77 2.67 -1.75 -9.92
N LEU A 78 1.57 -1.24 -9.38
CA LEU A 78 1.36 -1.15 -7.93
C LEU A 78 1.26 -2.52 -7.29
N ARG A 79 0.53 -3.45 -7.92
CA ARG A 79 0.51 -4.85 -7.50
C ARG A 79 1.93 -5.43 -7.47
N GLN A 80 2.73 -5.18 -8.50
CA GLN A 80 4.12 -5.66 -8.54
C GLN A 80 4.96 -5.06 -7.40
N ARG A 81 4.87 -3.74 -7.16
CA ARG A 81 5.62 -3.08 -6.09
C ARG A 81 5.24 -3.61 -4.70
N LEU A 82 3.95 -3.82 -4.44
CA LEU A 82 3.48 -4.42 -3.19
C LEU A 82 3.97 -5.86 -3.03
N VAL A 83 3.92 -6.67 -4.08
CA VAL A 83 4.40 -8.06 -4.04
C VAL A 83 5.92 -8.13 -3.86
N ILE A 84 6.69 -7.25 -4.52
CA ILE A 84 8.14 -7.16 -4.33
C ILE A 84 8.46 -6.72 -2.90
N GLY A 85 7.80 -5.68 -2.38
CA GLY A 85 7.99 -5.23 -1.00
C GLY A 85 7.66 -6.31 0.03
N ALA A 86 6.56 -7.04 -0.17
CA ALA A 86 6.22 -8.20 0.65
C ALA A 86 7.28 -9.31 0.55
N THR A 87 7.82 -9.57 -0.64
CA THR A 87 8.88 -10.57 -0.84
C THR A 87 10.15 -10.20 -0.07
N SER A 88 10.55 -8.92 -0.12
CA SER A 88 11.69 -8.40 0.65
C SER A 88 11.46 -8.54 2.15
N MET A 89 10.25 -8.25 2.64
CA MET A 89 9.90 -8.45 4.05
C MET A 89 9.99 -9.91 4.48
N LEU A 90 9.52 -10.85 3.66
CA LEU A 90 9.66 -12.29 3.94
C LEU A 90 11.12 -12.72 4.09
N GLY A 91 12.05 -12.10 3.34
CA GLY A 91 13.49 -12.40 3.44
C GLY A 91 14.14 -11.95 4.75
N VAL A 92 13.53 -10.99 5.46
CA VAL A 92 14.06 -10.43 6.72
C VAL A 92 13.21 -10.75 7.94
N VAL A 93 12.07 -11.43 7.77
CA VAL A 93 11.09 -11.68 8.83
C VAL A 93 11.68 -12.42 10.04
N ASN A 94 12.60 -13.37 9.80
CA ASN A 94 13.26 -14.12 10.88
C ASN A 94 14.33 -13.31 11.63
N LYS A 95 14.77 -12.18 11.07
CA LYS A 95 15.77 -11.28 11.67
C LYS A 95 15.13 -10.12 12.42
N ARG A 96 13.83 -9.89 12.22
CA ARG A 96 13.06 -8.83 12.86
C ARG A 96 12.10 -9.42 13.89
N LYS A 97 11.75 -8.63 14.90
CA LYS A 97 10.76 -8.99 15.92
C LYS A 97 9.69 -7.91 16.01
N THR A 98 8.79 -7.87 15.03
CA THR A 98 7.59 -7.03 15.06
C THR A 98 6.33 -7.91 15.12
N PRO A 99 5.20 -7.45 15.67
CA PRO A 99 3.94 -8.23 15.70
C PRO A 99 3.47 -8.73 14.32
N ASP A 100 3.82 -7.98 13.28
CA ASP A 100 3.52 -8.35 11.90
C ASP A 100 4.37 -9.54 11.45
N ASP A 101 5.59 -9.68 11.98
CA ASP A 101 6.49 -10.79 11.72
C ASP A 101 5.93 -12.09 12.32
N ASP A 102 5.38 -12.06 13.54
CA ASP A 102 4.78 -13.24 14.19
C ASP A 102 3.61 -13.82 13.37
N TRP A 103 2.75 -12.94 12.83
CA TRP A 103 1.66 -13.35 11.95
C TRP A 103 2.18 -13.98 10.64
N VAL A 104 3.21 -13.38 10.03
CA VAL A 104 3.83 -13.93 8.81
C VAL A 104 4.50 -15.27 9.08
N ILE A 105 5.25 -15.40 10.17
CA ILE A 105 5.93 -16.63 10.59
C ILE A 105 4.90 -17.75 10.82
N THR A 106 3.82 -17.46 11.55
CA THR A 106 2.72 -18.41 11.77
C THR A 106 2.08 -18.86 10.45
N LEU A 107 1.97 -17.96 9.46
CA LEU A 107 1.40 -18.30 8.17
C LEU A 107 2.36 -19.15 7.31
N LEU A 108 3.68 -18.87 7.39
CA LEU A 108 4.72 -19.65 6.71
C LEU A 108 4.78 -21.10 7.20
N GLN A 109 4.41 -21.37 8.45
CA GLN A 109 4.29 -22.74 8.98
C GLN A 109 3.17 -23.54 8.31
N LYS A 110 2.17 -22.88 7.73
CA LYS A 110 0.93 -23.53 7.24
C LYS A 110 0.73 -23.42 5.74
N LYS A 111 1.42 -22.48 5.07
CA LYS A 111 1.15 -22.12 3.67
C LYS A 111 2.46 -21.91 2.89
N PRO A 112 2.46 -22.19 1.57
CA PRO A 112 3.62 -21.95 0.72
C PRO A 112 4.06 -20.46 0.74
N PRO A 113 5.37 -20.15 0.67
CA PRO A 113 5.87 -18.78 0.78
C PRO A 113 5.25 -17.79 -0.20
N ARG A 114 5.02 -18.20 -1.45
CA ARG A 114 4.38 -17.35 -2.48
C ARG A 114 2.96 -16.93 -2.09
N LEU A 115 2.21 -17.80 -1.43
CA LEU A 115 0.86 -17.49 -0.95
C LEU A 115 0.94 -16.48 0.20
N VAL A 116 1.89 -16.67 1.11
CA VAL A 116 2.16 -15.73 2.22
C VAL A 116 2.59 -14.36 1.69
N THR A 117 3.41 -14.30 0.64
CA THR A 117 3.78 -13.03 -0.02
C THR A 117 2.56 -12.25 -0.48
N VAL A 118 1.62 -12.91 -1.15
CA VAL A 118 0.39 -12.26 -1.64
C VAL A 118 -0.51 -11.83 -0.48
N ALA A 119 -0.60 -12.64 0.58
CA ALA A 119 -1.35 -12.28 1.78
C ALA A 119 -0.75 -11.04 2.48
N LEU A 120 0.57 -10.96 2.57
CA LEU A 120 1.26 -9.79 3.12
C LEU A 120 1.06 -8.56 2.24
N ALA A 121 1.17 -8.69 0.91
CA ALA A 121 0.88 -7.60 -0.03
C ALA A 121 -0.57 -7.09 0.11
N ASN A 122 -1.55 -7.99 0.31
CA ASN A 122 -2.94 -7.61 0.59
C ASN A 122 -3.06 -6.82 1.90
N LYS A 123 -2.39 -7.25 2.96
CA LYS A 123 -2.33 -6.51 4.24
C LYS A 123 -1.71 -5.13 4.07
N MET A 124 -0.59 -5.02 3.35
CA MET A 124 0.07 -3.74 3.03
C MET A 124 -0.86 -2.78 2.27
N ALA A 125 -1.59 -3.28 1.27
CA ALA A 125 -2.56 -2.46 0.53
C ALA A 125 -3.64 -1.86 1.46
N ARG A 126 -4.13 -2.66 2.41
CA ARG A 126 -5.14 -2.21 3.38
C ARG A 126 -4.58 -1.20 4.38
N ILE A 127 -3.33 -1.37 4.80
CA ILE A 127 -2.62 -0.40 5.65
C ILE A 127 -2.41 0.91 4.89
N ALA A 128 -1.91 0.84 3.66
CA ALA A 128 -1.72 2.01 2.80
C ALA A 128 -3.03 2.78 2.62
N TRP A 129 -4.14 2.09 2.35
CA TRP A 129 -5.46 2.73 2.28
C TRP A 129 -5.84 3.47 3.57
N ALA A 130 -5.63 2.84 4.73
CA ALA A 130 -5.94 3.45 6.02
C ALA A 130 -5.11 4.71 6.28
N ILE A 131 -3.80 4.66 6.01
CA ILE A 131 -2.87 5.81 6.10
C ILE A 131 -3.34 6.95 5.20
N MET A 132 -3.59 6.66 3.91
CA MET A 132 -3.99 7.67 2.94
C MET A 132 -5.36 8.30 3.27
N THR A 133 -6.31 7.51 3.76
CA THR A 133 -7.66 7.99 4.09
C THR A 133 -7.68 8.82 5.38
N ARG A 134 -6.88 8.43 6.38
CA ARG A 134 -6.78 9.15 7.66
C ARG A 134 -5.81 10.33 7.63
N LYS A 135 -4.94 10.39 6.61
CA LYS A 135 -3.84 11.37 6.51
C LYS A 135 -2.91 11.32 7.74
N GLU A 136 -2.75 10.13 8.31
CA GLU A 136 -1.92 9.85 9.48
C GLU A 136 -0.63 9.14 9.06
N SER A 137 0.43 9.26 9.86
CA SER A 137 1.65 8.47 9.68
C SER A 137 1.42 6.99 10.01
N TYR A 138 2.23 6.10 9.44
CA TYR A 138 2.20 4.69 9.81
C TYR A 138 2.63 4.50 11.27
N THR A 139 1.72 4.01 12.11
CA THR A 139 2.04 3.55 13.45
C THR A 139 2.08 2.02 13.46
N PRO A 140 3.25 1.40 13.71
CA PRO A 140 3.33 -0.04 13.89
C PRO A 140 2.39 -0.48 15.01
N ARG A 141 1.75 -1.65 14.85
CA ARG A 141 1.00 -2.24 15.95
C ARG A 141 1.96 -2.50 17.10
N GLU A 142 1.68 -1.93 18.27
CA GLU A 142 2.48 -2.17 19.48
C GLU A 142 2.30 -3.62 19.95
N ILE A 143 3.38 -4.22 20.45
CA ILE A 143 3.32 -5.50 21.17
C ILE A 143 2.62 -5.16 22.49
N ARG A 144 1.35 -5.56 22.65
CA ARG A 144 0.77 -5.66 23.99
C ARG A 144 1.40 -6.88 24.64
N ALA A 145 2.27 -6.62 25.62
CA ALA A 145 2.84 -7.63 26.51
C ALA A 145 1.75 -8.32 27.33
#